data_AF-A0A953Z552-F1
#
_entry.id   AF-A0A953Z552-F1
#
_cell.length_a   1.000
_cell.length_b   1.000
_cell.length_c   1.000
_cell.angle_alpha   90.00
_cell.angle_beta   90.00
_cell.angle_gamma   90.00
#
_symmetry.space_group_name_H-M   'P 1'
#
loop_
_entity.id
_entity.type
_entity.pdbx_description
1 polymer ?
#
loop_
_entity_poly.entity_id
_entity_poly.type
_entity_poly.pdbx_seq_one_letter_code
_entity_poly.pdbx_strand_id
1 'polypeptide(L)'
;FWVELGMNHVWSIDGANPNTPLSAGNNYSVRVYAFDGRNNLSLSSTRSTSVLPAAEIDTIPPHVVSAKLLDLGSRGVIDGVEVVFSEAVNTAAINATGFKLNGIAARFASIVNSTTIVLDFGSGVAGTAGAELTFDEATGSVVDLKGNHLRSFGANDVNESDASRPVIVAGSIQAIDDDGDGHADRVSVRFSEAINPSSLELADILAIRDGQGVLLNATGLSLSEDGRDLTITLDDSIGATSGLTVELADNGNGNFIADLNGNTLVAIESNLAPVITLETNPRQQTMHPGVLRLDASKTIDPDGSASALTFTWTFDSHSSALSPRFLSNNATTLTGQS
;
A
#
# COMPACT_ATOMS: atom_id res chain seq x y z
N PHE A 1 28.27 -14.46 -31.17
CA PHE A 1 28.63 -15.81 -31.63
C PHE A 1 30.13 -15.87 -31.84
N TRP A 2 30.85 -16.71 -31.10
CA TRP A 2 32.26 -16.98 -31.35
C TRP A 2 32.35 -18.32 -32.07
N VAL A 3 33.07 -18.36 -33.19
CA VAL A 3 33.36 -19.58 -33.93
C VAL A 3 34.74 -20.05 -33.47
N GLU A 4 34.81 -21.27 -32.93
CA GLU A 4 36.07 -21.88 -32.51
C GLU A 4 36.81 -22.42 -33.74
N LEU A 5 38.09 -22.05 -33.91
CA LEU A 5 38.87 -22.25 -35.14
C LEU A 5 39.93 -23.33 -34.97
N GLY A 6 39.80 -24.42 -35.73
CA GLY A 6 40.88 -25.35 -36.04
C GLY A 6 41.55 -24.97 -37.37
N MET A 7 42.88 -24.82 -37.33
CA MET A 7 43.89 -24.54 -38.37
C MET A 7 43.50 -24.37 -39.86
N ASN A 8 44.13 -23.36 -40.50
CA ASN A 8 44.29 -23.12 -41.96
C ASN A 8 43.02 -23.18 -42.85
N HIS A 9 41.98 -22.41 -42.50
CA HIS A 9 40.85 -22.16 -43.39
C HIS A 9 40.80 -20.68 -43.81
N VAL A 10 40.61 -20.44 -45.12
CA VAL A 10 40.27 -19.11 -45.66
C VAL A 10 38.77 -19.10 -45.93
N TRP A 11 38.07 -18.17 -45.31
CA TRP A 11 36.63 -17.98 -45.48
C TRP A 11 36.36 -16.65 -46.17
N SER A 12 35.30 -16.63 -46.98
CA SER A 12 34.73 -15.42 -47.56
C SER A 12 33.27 -15.32 -47.15
N ILE A 13 32.88 -14.21 -46.51
CA ILE A 13 31.48 -13.84 -46.40
C ILE A 13 31.12 -13.12 -47.70
N ASP A 14 30.12 -13.63 -48.42
CA ASP A 14 29.57 -12.90 -49.56
C ASP A 14 28.93 -11.60 -49.03
N GLY A 15 29.55 -10.45 -49.34
CA GLY A 15 29.02 -9.12 -49.02
C GLY A 15 29.56 -8.42 -47.78
N ALA A 16 30.54 -8.97 -47.05
CA ALA A 16 31.17 -8.28 -45.91
C ALA A 16 32.65 -8.66 -45.72
N ASN A 17 33.44 -7.73 -45.17
CA ASN A 17 34.80 -8.02 -44.74
C ASN A 17 34.75 -8.96 -43.52
N PRO A 18 35.52 -10.07 -43.49
CA PRO A 18 35.54 -10.99 -42.35
C PRO A 18 35.90 -10.32 -41.01
N ASN A 19 36.56 -9.15 -41.04
CA ASN A 19 36.95 -8.41 -39.85
C ASN A 19 35.96 -7.30 -39.43
N THR A 20 34.85 -7.12 -40.14
CA THR A 20 33.80 -6.17 -39.73
C THR A 20 32.75 -6.88 -38.88
N PRO A 21 32.32 -6.29 -37.74
CA PRO A 21 31.19 -6.80 -36.98
C PRO A 21 29.96 -6.99 -37.87
N LEU A 22 29.26 -8.11 -37.69
CA LEU A 22 28.01 -8.38 -38.42
C LEU A 22 26.86 -7.58 -37.80
N SER A 23 25.98 -7.07 -38.66
CA SER A 23 24.81 -6.28 -38.27
C SER A 23 23.56 -7.16 -38.17
N ALA A 24 22.77 -6.96 -37.12
CA ALA A 24 21.49 -7.65 -36.93
C ALA A 24 20.51 -7.41 -38.10
N GLY A 25 19.59 -8.35 -38.34
CA GLY A 25 18.55 -8.25 -39.37
C GLY A 25 19.02 -8.56 -40.80
N ASN A 26 20.28 -8.94 -40.99
CA ASN A 26 20.83 -9.29 -42.31
C ASN A 26 20.97 -10.79 -42.51
N ASN A 27 20.83 -11.22 -43.77
CA ASN A 27 21.11 -12.58 -44.21
C ASN A 27 22.60 -12.72 -44.50
N TYR A 28 23.27 -13.63 -43.81
CA TYR A 28 24.67 -13.97 -44.06
C TYR A 28 24.77 -15.34 -44.71
N SER A 29 25.56 -15.44 -45.77
CA SER A 29 25.90 -16.72 -46.39
C SER A 29 27.40 -16.96 -46.35
N VAL A 30 27.80 -18.14 -45.89
CA VAL A 30 29.21 -18.54 -45.76
C VAL A 30 29.49 -19.74 -46.66
N ARG A 31 30.66 -19.71 -47.30
CA ARG A 31 31.30 -20.87 -47.93
C ARG A 31 32.72 -21.01 -47.36
N VAL A 32 33.18 -22.26 -47.27
CA VAL A 32 34.51 -22.60 -46.77
C VAL A 32 35.29 -23.33 -47.86
N TYR A 33 36.58 -23.03 -47.93
CA TYR A 33 37.57 -23.71 -48.76
C TYR A 33 38.80 -24.05 -47.91
N ALA A 34 39.54 -25.08 -48.30
CA ALA A 34 40.76 -25.51 -47.62
C ALA A 34 41.94 -25.56 -48.60
N PHE A 35 43.15 -25.39 -48.08
CA PHE A 35 44.41 -25.63 -48.79
C PHE A 35 45.10 -26.86 -48.21
N ASP A 36 45.70 -27.70 -49.06
CA ASP A 36 46.58 -28.76 -48.58
C ASP A 36 48.01 -28.24 -48.30
N GLY A 37 48.88 -29.10 -47.76
CA GLY A 37 50.28 -28.76 -47.47
C GLY A 37 51.16 -28.46 -48.69
N ARG A 38 50.59 -28.51 -49.91
CA ARG A 38 51.22 -28.15 -51.18
C ARG A 38 50.52 -26.95 -51.85
N ASN A 39 49.64 -26.24 -51.12
CA ASN A 39 48.84 -25.10 -51.58
C ASN A 39 47.79 -25.42 -52.66
N ASN A 40 47.33 -26.66 -52.78
CA ASN A 40 46.18 -26.97 -53.64
C ASN A 40 44.86 -26.54 -52.97
N LEU A 41 43.99 -25.84 -53.70
CA LEU A 41 42.69 -25.35 -53.21
C LEU A 41 41.58 -26.41 -53.37
N SER A 42 40.76 -26.60 -52.33
CA SER A 42 39.59 -27.49 -52.35
C SER A 42 38.41 -26.93 -53.16
N LEU A 43 37.44 -27.78 -53.50
CA LEU A 43 36.11 -27.31 -53.90
C LEU A 43 35.44 -26.54 -52.73
N SER A 44 34.51 -25.63 -53.07
CA SER A 44 33.74 -24.88 -52.07
C SER A 44 32.81 -25.82 -51.30
N SER A 45 32.63 -25.59 -50.00
CA SER A 45 31.49 -26.15 -49.27
C SER A 45 30.14 -25.73 -49.90
N THR A 46 29.08 -26.49 -49.58
CA THR A 46 27.71 -26.02 -49.80
C THR A 46 27.47 -24.71 -49.06
N ARG A 47 26.69 -23.80 -49.66
CA ARG A 47 26.39 -22.50 -49.07
C ARG A 47 25.50 -22.69 -47.84
N SER A 48 25.96 -22.26 -46.68
CA SER A 48 25.14 -22.21 -45.45
C SER A 48 24.66 -20.78 -45.24
N THR A 49 23.37 -20.61 -44.96
CA THR A 49 22.74 -19.31 -44.73
C THR A 49 22.22 -19.22 -43.31
N SER A 50 22.59 -18.16 -42.60
CA SER A 50 22.05 -17.84 -41.28
C SER A 50 21.57 -16.40 -41.27
N VAL A 51 20.45 -16.15 -40.60
CA VAL A 51 19.96 -14.80 -40.33
C VAL A 51 20.45 -14.43 -38.94
N LEU A 52 21.07 -13.26 -38.78
CA LEU A 52 21.21 -12.68 -37.45
C LEU A 52 19.85 -12.08 -37.09
N PRO A 53 19.18 -12.56 -36.01
CA PRO A 53 17.90 -12.01 -35.60
C PRO A 53 18.02 -10.49 -35.46
N ALA A 54 17.04 -9.75 -35.99
CA ALA A 54 16.93 -8.34 -35.65
C ALA A 54 16.74 -8.21 -34.13
N ALA A 55 17.27 -7.15 -33.54
CA ALA A 55 16.88 -6.83 -32.17
C ALA A 55 15.38 -6.53 -32.17
N GLU A 56 14.62 -7.19 -31.30
CA GLU A 56 13.23 -6.83 -31.02
C GLU A 56 13.23 -5.39 -30.48
N ILE A 57 12.69 -4.46 -31.25
CA ILE A 57 12.48 -3.09 -30.80
C ILE A 57 11.12 -3.07 -30.14
N ASP A 58 11.13 -2.92 -28.83
CA ASP A 58 9.93 -2.63 -28.09
C ASP A 58 9.70 -1.11 -28.07
N THR A 59 8.58 -0.68 -28.61
CA THR A 59 8.19 0.73 -28.67
C THR A 59 6.89 1.00 -27.91
N ILE A 60 6.32 -0.01 -27.25
CA ILE A 60 5.05 0.12 -26.55
C ILE A 60 5.37 0.62 -25.14
N PRO A 61 4.87 1.80 -24.73
CA PRO A 61 5.08 2.25 -23.37
C PRO A 61 4.23 1.49 -22.36
N PRO A 62 4.69 1.37 -21.11
CA PRO A 62 3.86 0.86 -20.04
C PRO A 62 2.67 1.82 -19.82
N HIS A 63 1.51 1.27 -19.45
CA HIS A 63 0.35 2.03 -18.97
C HIS A 63 -0.19 1.42 -17.68
N VAL A 64 -0.99 2.19 -16.94
CA VAL A 64 -1.66 1.71 -15.74
C VAL A 64 -2.90 0.90 -16.14
N VAL A 65 -2.99 -0.33 -15.66
CA VAL A 65 -4.12 -1.24 -15.88
C VAL A 65 -5.19 -1.07 -14.81
N SER A 66 -4.77 -0.87 -13.56
CA SER A 66 -5.69 -0.66 -12.44
C SER A 66 -5.01 0.13 -11.33
N ALA A 67 -5.83 0.88 -10.59
CA ALA A 67 -5.46 1.50 -9.33
C ALA A 67 -6.43 1.04 -8.24
N LYS A 68 -5.90 0.61 -7.10
CA LYS A 68 -6.70 0.23 -5.94
C LYS A 68 -6.41 1.22 -4.82
N LEU A 69 -7.45 1.91 -4.37
CA LEU A 69 -7.38 2.94 -3.32
C LEU A 69 -7.28 2.25 -1.96
N LEU A 70 -6.32 2.67 -1.14
CA LEU A 70 -5.98 2.05 0.14
C LEU A 70 -5.97 3.08 1.26
N ASP A 71 -6.42 2.66 2.43
CA ASP A 71 -6.15 3.32 3.71
C ASP A 71 -5.07 2.53 4.45
N LEU A 72 -3.81 2.89 4.21
CA LEU A 72 -2.64 2.21 4.79
C LEU A 72 -2.57 2.41 6.31
N GLY A 73 -3.23 3.45 6.82
CA GLY A 73 -3.26 3.79 8.25
C GLY A 73 -4.50 3.33 9.01
N SER A 74 -5.54 2.84 8.33
CA SER A 74 -6.86 2.53 8.91
C SER A 74 -7.51 3.72 9.63
N ARG A 75 -7.31 4.94 9.12
CA ARG A 75 -7.79 6.21 9.72
C ARG A 75 -9.00 6.81 9.00
N GLY A 76 -9.55 6.13 8.01
CA GLY A 76 -10.63 6.63 7.17
C GLY A 76 -10.20 7.64 6.13
N VAL A 77 -8.94 7.57 5.69
CA VAL A 77 -8.38 8.44 4.65
C VAL A 77 -7.64 7.59 3.62
N ILE A 78 -7.78 7.91 2.32
CA ILE A 78 -6.96 7.24 1.30
C ILE A 78 -5.58 7.87 1.30
N ASP A 79 -4.62 7.19 1.90
CA ASP A 79 -3.20 7.58 1.88
C ASP A 79 -2.33 6.61 1.07
N GLY A 80 -2.92 5.58 0.46
CA GLY A 80 -2.22 4.66 -0.43
C GLY A 80 -2.96 4.36 -1.74
N VAL A 81 -2.18 4.02 -2.77
CA VAL A 81 -2.73 3.48 -4.03
C VAL A 81 -1.85 2.34 -4.53
N GLU A 82 -2.41 1.14 -4.69
CA GLU A 82 -1.75 0.03 -5.40
C GLU A 82 -1.97 0.18 -6.90
N VAL A 83 -0.88 0.32 -7.65
CA VAL A 83 -0.88 0.55 -9.10
C VAL A 83 -0.33 -0.68 -9.79
N VAL A 84 -1.08 -1.19 -10.78
CA VAL A 84 -0.65 -2.30 -11.64
C VAL A 84 -0.39 -1.78 -13.04
N PHE A 85 0.80 -2.07 -13.58
CA PHE A 85 1.21 -1.71 -14.93
C PHE A 85 0.93 -2.84 -15.93
N SER A 86 0.82 -2.47 -17.21
CA SER A 86 0.60 -3.40 -18.32
C SER A 86 1.77 -4.35 -18.60
N GLU A 87 2.95 -4.02 -18.08
CA GLU A 87 4.19 -4.77 -18.28
C GLU A 87 5.22 -4.46 -17.18
N ALA A 88 6.37 -5.14 -17.24
CA ALA A 88 7.43 -4.96 -16.28
C ALA A 88 8.12 -3.58 -16.42
N VAL A 89 8.11 -2.81 -15.34
CA VAL A 89 8.81 -1.55 -15.21
C VAL A 89 10.19 -1.72 -14.57
N ASN A 90 11.11 -0.83 -14.91
CA ASN A 90 12.40 -0.71 -14.26
C ASN A 90 12.22 -0.05 -12.88
N THR A 91 12.07 -0.87 -11.86
CA THR A 91 11.79 -0.44 -10.48
C THR A 91 12.89 0.44 -9.87
N ALA A 92 14.11 0.40 -10.40
CA ALA A 92 15.22 1.24 -9.94
C ALA A 92 15.17 2.67 -10.51
N ALA A 93 14.37 2.90 -11.56
CA ALA A 93 14.24 4.19 -12.24
C ALA A 93 12.93 4.93 -11.90
N ILE A 94 12.13 4.41 -10.97
CA ILE A 94 10.85 5.02 -10.61
C ILE A 94 11.08 6.32 -9.85
N ASN A 95 10.47 7.39 -10.35
CA ASN A 95 10.25 8.63 -9.62
C ASN A 95 8.74 8.82 -9.41
N ALA A 96 8.31 8.63 -8.16
CA ALA A 96 6.90 8.65 -7.77
C ALA A 96 6.28 10.05 -7.76
N THR A 97 7.05 11.14 -7.76
CA THR A 97 6.53 12.50 -7.57
C THR A 97 5.58 12.99 -8.67
N GLY A 98 5.55 12.30 -9.82
CA GLY A 98 4.58 12.57 -10.88
C GLY A 98 3.19 12.00 -10.62
N PHE A 99 3.07 10.98 -9.75
CA PHE A 99 1.76 10.47 -9.36
C PHE A 99 1.09 11.43 -8.38
N LYS A 100 -0.19 11.72 -8.61
CA LYS A 100 -1.00 12.55 -7.72
C LYS A 100 -2.35 11.92 -7.44
N LEU A 101 -2.79 11.97 -6.19
CA LEU A 101 -4.12 11.57 -5.74
C LEU A 101 -4.91 12.84 -5.40
N ASN A 102 -5.93 13.17 -6.17
CA ASN A 102 -6.66 14.46 -6.07
C ASN A 102 -5.71 15.68 -5.99
N GLY A 103 -4.60 15.64 -6.74
CA GLY A 103 -3.58 16.70 -6.78
C GLY A 103 -2.50 16.62 -5.68
N ILE A 104 -2.63 15.74 -4.69
CA ILE A 104 -1.58 15.48 -3.69
C ILE A 104 -0.52 14.58 -4.32
N ALA A 105 0.73 15.03 -4.38
CA ALA A 105 1.83 14.24 -4.95
C ALA A 105 2.20 13.05 -4.04
N ALA A 106 2.52 11.91 -4.65
CA ALA A 106 3.04 10.76 -3.92
C ALA A 106 4.40 11.10 -3.30
N ARG A 107 4.60 10.65 -2.06
CA ARG A 107 5.84 10.84 -1.30
C ARG A 107 6.89 9.82 -1.68
N PHE A 108 6.48 8.56 -1.84
CA PHE A 108 7.33 7.46 -2.26
C PHE A 108 6.49 6.34 -2.90
N ALA A 109 7.18 5.44 -3.59
CA ALA A 109 6.63 4.20 -4.11
C ALA A 109 7.32 3.02 -3.43
N SER A 110 6.53 2.12 -2.85
CA SER A 110 6.99 0.81 -2.38
C SER A 110 6.86 -0.19 -3.52
N ILE A 111 7.94 -0.93 -3.80
CA ILE A 111 7.95 -1.91 -4.89
C ILE A 111 7.39 -3.24 -4.37
N VAL A 112 6.28 -3.70 -4.96
CA VAL A 112 5.75 -5.04 -4.70
C VAL A 112 6.43 -6.05 -5.61
N ASN A 113 6.46 -5.75 -6.91
CA ASN A 113 7.16 -6.53 -7.93
C ASN A 113 7.41 -5.65 -9.17
N SER A 114 7.86 -6.22 -10.29
CA SER A 114 8.16 -5.45 -11.50
C SER A 114 6.93 -4.88 -12.21
N THR A 115 5.71 -5.29 -11.89
CA THR A 115 4.47 -4.77 -12.50
C THR A 115 3.59 -4.03 -11.51
N THR A 116 3.94 -4.03 -10.22
CA THR A 116 3.06 -3.54 -9.15
C THR A 116 3.85 -2.72 -8.15
N ILE A 117 3.32 -1.53 -7.84
CA ILE A 117 3.84 -0.64 -6.80
C ILE A 117 2.71 -0.20 -5.88
N VAL A 118 3.06 0.21 -4.67
CA VAL A 118 2.14 0.91 -3.75
C VAL A 118 2.68 2.32 -3.53
N LEU A 119 1.89 3.32 -3.90
CA LEU A 119 2.17 4.73 -3.68
C LEU A 119 1.69 5.14 -2.29
N ASP A 120 2.46 5.98 -1.60
CA ASP A 120 2.08 6.61 -0.32
C ASP A 120 1.93 8.12 -0.52
N PHE A 121 0.79 8.68 -0.11
CA PHE A 121 0.44 10.09 -0.21
C PHE A 121 0.47 10.83 1.15
N GLY A 122 0.92 10.17 2.21
CA GLY A 122 1.11 10.71 3.55
C GLY A 122 -0.17 11.07 4.26
N SER A 123 -0.63 12.32 4.13
CA SER A 123 -1.88 12.77 4.77
C SER A 123 -3.12 12.22 4.08
N GLY A 124 -2.97 11.77 2.83
CA GLY A 124 -4.05 11.20 2.04
C GLY A 124 -5.15 12.19 1.68
N VAL A 125 -6.24 11.64 1.15
CA VAL A 125 -7.48 12.34 0.80
C VAL A 125 -8.57 11.92 1.78
N ALA A 126 -9.36 12.89 2.24
CA ALA A 126 -10.46 12.62 3.15
C ALA A 126 -11.63 11.95 2.42
N GLY A 127 -12.17 10.89 3.03
CA GLY A 127 -13.13 10.02 2.36
C GLY A 127 -12.46 9.10 1.35
N THR A 128 -13.20 8.05 1.02
CA THR A 128 -12.69 6.89 0.26
C THR A 128 -13.31 6.79 -1.14
N ALA A 129 -14.49 7.36 -1.32
CA ALA A 129 -15.12 7.48 -2.63
C ALA A 129 -14.52 8.64 -3.46
N GLY A 130 -14.31 8.38 -4.77
CA GLY A 130 -14.05 9.42 -5.77
C GLY A 130 -12.65 10.04 -5.74
N ALA A 131 -11.66 9.33 -5.20
CA ALA A 131 -10.26 9.73 -5.35
C ALA A 131 -9.74 9.34 -6.73
N GLU A 132 -9.07 10.29 -7.38
CA GLU A 132 -8.58 10.18 -8.76
C GLU A 132 -7.07 10.12 -8.77
N LEU A 133 -6.52 9.07 -9.38
CA LEU A 133 -5.09 8.97 -9.62
C LEU A 133 -4.76 9.65 -10.95
N THR A 134 -3.71 10.45 -10.94
CA THR A 134 -3.15 11.07 -12.15
C THR A 134 -1.65 10.89 -12.19
N PHE A 135 -1.06 11.02 -13.38
CA PHE A 135 0.39 11.00 -13.55
C PHE A 135 0.86 12.12 -14.49
N ASP A 136 1.92 12.81 -14.10
CA ASP A 136 2.58 13.85 -14.88
C ASP A 136 4.06 13.50 -15.11
N GLU A 137 4.38 13.12 -16.35
CA GLU A 137 5.74 12.76 -16.77
C GLU A 137 6.75 13.92 -16.71
N ALA A 138 6.29 15.18 -16.56
CA ALA A 138 7.18 16.32 -16.34
C ALA A 138 7.76 16.34 -14.92
N THR A 139 7.09 15.67 -13.97
CA THR A 139 7.47 15.65 -12.55
C THR A 139 7.75 14.25 -12.01
N GLY A 140 7.35 13.19 -12.71
CA GLY A 140 7.66 11.80 -12.36
C GLY A 140 8.28 11.02 -13.50
N SER A 141 8.65 9.78 -13.23
CA SER A 141 9.20 8.89 -14.25
C SER A 141 8.89 7.44 -13.91
N VAL A 142 8.35 6.72 -14.89
CA VAL A 142 8.25 5.26 -14.89
C VAL A 142 8.66 4.82 -16.29
N VAL A 143 9.62 3.92 -16.36
CA VAL A 143 10.14 3.39 -17.63
C VAL A 143 10.08 1.88 -17.61
N ASP A 144 9.78 1.24 -18.73
CA ASP A 144 9.87 -0.21 -18.87
C ASP A 144 11.33 -0.70 -18.94
N LEU A 145 11.52 -2.01 -19.13
CA LEU A 145 12.84 -2.62 -19.28
C LEU A 145 13.52 -2.33 -20.62
N LYS A 146 12.82 -1.70 -21.55
CA LYS A 146 13.28 -1.35 -22.90
C LYS A 146 13.50 0.16 -23.09
N GLY A 147 13.14 0.95 -22.09
CA GLY A 147 13.32 2.39 -22.03
C GLY A 147 12.11 3.20 -22.52
N ASN A 148 10.95 2.60 -22.75
CA ASN A 148 9.75 3.38 -23.06
C ASN A 148 9.17 3.98 -21.77
N HIS A 149 8.73 5.23 -21.85
CA HIS A 149 8.24 6.01 -20.70
C HIS A 149 6.72 5.92 -20.57
N LEU A 150 6.22 5.70 -19.35
CA LEU A 150 4.82 5.91 -19.02
C LEU A 150 4.43 7.35 -19.38
N ARG A 151 3.35 7.50 -20.15
CA ARG A 151 2.81 8.80 -20.53
C ARG A 151 1.94 9.37 -19.43
N SER A 152 1.82 10.69 -19.39
CA SER A 152 0.87 11.38 -18.52
C SER A 152 -0.56 10.93 -18.78
N PHE A 153 -1.35 10.83 -17.70
CA PHE A 153 -2.78 10.56 -17.74
C PHE A 153 -3.50 11.41 -16.68
N GLY A 154 -4.73 11.78 -16.99
CA GLY A 154 -5.60 12.62 -16.17
C GLY A 154 -6.65 11.84 -15.40
N ALA A 155 -7.58 12.58 -14.81
CA ALA A 155 -8.73 12.01 -14.11
C ALA A 155 -9.61 11.20 -15.08
N ASN A 156 -10.17 10.09 -14.61
CA ASN A 156 -11.00 9.13 -15.36
C ASN A 156 -10.26 8.34 -16.46
N ASP A 157 -8.92 8.42 -16.54
CA ASP A 157 -8.13 7.61 -17.50
C ASP A 157 -7.74 6.24 -16.93
N VAL A 158 -7.82 6.07 -15.61
CA VAL A 158 -7.56 4.82 -14.89
C VAL A 158 -8.88 4.30 -14.32
N ASN A 159 -8.95 2.99 -14.07
CA ASN A 159 -10.04 2.39 -13.32
C ASN A 159 -9.62 2.25 -11.85
N GLU A 160 -9.96 3.25 -11.05
CA GLU A 160 -9.83 3.22 -9.60
C GLU A 160 -10.88 2.30 -8.98
N SER A 161 -10.44 1.44 -8.07
CA SER A 161 -11.32 0.60 -7.25
C SER A 161 -11.10 0.95 -5.79
N ASP A 162 -12.20 1.22 -5.09
CA ASP A 162 -12.15 1.46 -3.65
C ASP A 162 -11.97 0.15 -2.89
N ALA A 163 -10.95 0.11 -2.05
CA ALA A 163 -10.69 -0.98 -1.12
C ALA A 163 -10.36 -0.47 0.29
N SER A 164 -10.57 0.82 0.53
CA SER A 164 -10.60 1.33 1.89
C SER A 164 -11.86 0.82 2.58
N ARG A 165 -11.80 0.69 3.90
CA ARG A 165 -12.95 0.27 4.70
C ARG A 165 -13.54 1.51 5.36
N PRO A 166 -14.85 1.54 5.63
CA PRO A 166 -15.41 2.58 6.48
C PRO A 166 -14.80 2.50 7.88
N VAL A 167 -14.55 3.65 8.48
CA VAL A 167 -14.01 3.82 9.84
C VAL A 167 -14.87 4.82 10.60
N ILE A 168 -15.14 4.59 11.89
CA ILE A 168 -15.79 5.61 12.73
C ILE A 168 -14.81 6.76 12.95
N VAL A 169 -15.22 7.97 12.58
CA VAL A 169 -14.41 9.17 12.80
C VAL A 169 -14.28 9.40 14.30
N ALA A 170 -13.04 9.52 14.77
CA ALA A 170 -12.75 9.71 16.19
C ALA A 170 -13.48 10.92 16.76
N GLY A 171 -14.16 10.72 17.90
CA GLY A 171 -14.94 11.76 18.58
C GLY A 171 -16.25 12.14 17.90
N SER A 172 -16.70 11.39 16.89
CA SER A 172 -17.98 11.66 16.20
C SER A 172 -19.22 11.14 16.92
N ILE A 173 -19.05 10.27 17.92
CA ILE A 173 -20.17 9.71 18.69
C ILE A 173 -20.78 10.81 19.56
N GLN A 174 -22.04 11.15 19.29
CA GLN A 174 -22.75 12.22 19.99
C GLN A 174 -24.11 11.75 20.46
N ALA A 175 -24.43 12.02 21.74
CA ALA A 175 -25.79 11.90 22.25
C ALA A 175 -26.63 13.07 21.75
N ILE A 176 -27.88 12.81 21.44
CA ILE A 176 -28.88 13.83 21.21
C ILE A 176 -30.02 13.57 22.19
N ASP A 177 -30.31 14.58 23.00
CA ASP A 177 -31.40 14.68 23.96
C ASP A 177 -32.36 15.72 23.38
N ASP A 178 -33.40 15.24 22.72
CA ASP A 178 -34.39 16.03 21.98
C ASP A 178 -35.38 16.72 22.92
N ASP A 179 -35.68 16.11 24.06
CA ASP A 179 -36.71 16.59 24.97
C ASP A 179 -36.16 17.31 26.22
N GLY A 180 -34.85 17.19 26.47
CA GLY A 180 -34.09 17.88 27.49
C GLY A 180 -34.20 17.26 28.88
N ASP A 181 -34.61 15.99 29.00
CA ASP A 181 -34.79 15.31 30.27
C ASP A 181 -33.49 14.75 30.88
N GLY A 182 -32.41 14.78 30.11
CA GLY A 182 -31.07 14.32 30.50
C GLY A 182 -30.77 12.86 30.10
N HIS A 183 -31.71 12.19 29.43
CA HIS A 183 -31.53 10.90 28.77
C HIS A 183 -31.19 11.10 27.29
N ALA A 184 -30.55 10.09 26.69
CA ALA A 184 -30.18 10.17 25.28
C ALA A 184 -31.30 9.54 24.44
N ASP A 185 -31.96 10.33 23.60
CA ASP A 185 -32.95 9.84 22.62
C ASP A 185 -32.29 9.19 21.41
N ARG A 186 -31.15 9.74 20.99
CA ARG A 186 -30.44 9.28 19.80
C ARG A 186 -28.93 9.34 19.99
N VAL A 187 -28.24 8.52 19.20
CA VAL A 187 -26.80 8.57 19.02
C VAL A 187 -26.49 8.85 17.57
N SER A 188 -25.68 9.87 17.29
CA SER A 188 -25.10 10.08 15.97
C SER A 188 -23.68 9.51 15.93
N VAL A 189 -23.34 8.79 14.86
CA VAL A 189 -22.01 8.23 14.59
C VAL A 189 -21.59 8.62 13.19
N ARG A 190 -20.43 9.26 13.02
CA ARG A 190 -19.92 9.64 11.69
C ARG A 190 -18.89 8.64 11.19
N PHE A 191 -19.07 8.16 9.98
CA PHE A 191 -18.13 7.33 9.25
C PHE A 191 -17.21 8.17 8.33
N SER A 192 -16.06 7.60 8.00
CA SER A 192 -15.09 8.16 7.05
C SER A 192 -15.66 8.32 5.64
N GLU A 193 -16.72 7.59 5.33
CA GLU A 193 -17.32 7.47 4.00
C GLU A 193 -18.79 7.08 4.07
N ALA A 194 -19.44 7.06 2.90
CA ALA A 194 -20.85 6.75 2.81
C ALA A 194 -21.08 5.24 3.01
N ILE A 195 -21.97 4.90 3.94
CA ILE A 195 -22.39 3.54 4.23
C ILE A 195 -23.51 3.12 3.28
N ASN A 196 -23.46 1.87 2.81
CA ASN A 196 -24.55 1.27 2.09
C ASN A 196 -25.75 1.02 3.02
N PRO A 197 -26.90 1.68 2.82
CA PRO A 197 -28.06 1.54 3.72
C PRO A 197 -28.57 0.11 3.82
N SER A 198 -28.36 -0.72 2.80
CA SER A 198 -28.77 -2.13 2.80
C SER A 198 -27.88 -3.04 3.65
N SER A 199 -26.69 -2.56 4.04
CA SER A 199 -25.79 -3.28 4.95
C SER A 199 -26.09 -3.03 6.43
N LEU A 200 -26.97 -2.07 6.75
CA LEU A 200 -27.28 -1.71 8.14
C LEU A 200 -28.35 -2.62 8.73
N GLU A 201 -28.02 -3.24 9.86
CA GLU A 201 -28.97 -4.00 10.66
C GLU A 201 -28.92 -3.58 12.13
N LEU A 202 -30.09 -3.51 12.78
CA LEU A 202 -30.14 -3.25 14.23
C LEU A 202 -29.36 -4.29 15.05
N ALA A 203 -29.24 -5.52 14.52
CA ALA A 203 -28.49 -6.60 15.13
C ALA A 203 -26.97 -6.37 15.11
N ASP A 204 -26.46 -5.45 14.28
CA ASP A 204 -25.05 -5.11 14.22
C ASP A 204 -24.62 -4.14 15.34
N ILE A 205 -25.61 -3.57 16.05
CA ILE A 205 -25.39 -2.78 17.26
C ILE A 205 -25.20 -3.75 18.42
N LEU A 206 -23.95 -4.05 18.77
CA LEU A 206 -23.63 -4.99 19.85
C LEU A 206 -23.93 -4.37 21.23
N ALA A 207 -23.52 -3.11 21.43
CA ALA A 207 -23.79 -2.38 22.65
C ALA A 207 -23.74 -0.87 22.43
N ILE A 208 -24.59 -0.15 23.15
CA ILE A 208 -24.46 1.29 23.36
C ILE A 208 -24.43 1.51 24.86
N ARG A 209 -23.44 2.25 25.35
CA ARG A 209 -23.32 2.56 26.77
C ARG A 209 -23.07 4.03 27.01
N ASP A 210 -23.65 4.57 28.07
CA ASP A 210 -23.30 5.91 28.56
C ASP A 210 -21.96 5.93 29.32
N GLY A 211 -21.53 7.11 29.73
CA GLY A 211 -20.29 7.31 30.49
C GLY A 211 -20.29 6.66 31.88
N GLN A 212 -21.42 6.14 32.35
CA GLN A 212 -21.55 5.37 33.58
C GLN A 212 -21.63 3.85 33.32
N GLY A 213 -21.61 3.42 32.06
CA GLY A 213 -21.67 2.02 31.63
C GLY A 213 -23.09 1.46 31.51
N VAL A 214 -24.14 2.28 31.63
CA VAL A 214 -25.54 1.87 31.46
C VAL A 214 -25.77 1.46 30.02
N LEU A 215 -26.27 0.25 29.80
CA LEU A 215 -26.60 -0.25 28.46
C LEU A 215 -27.88 0.41 27.96
N LEU A 216 -27.83 0.99 26.77
CA LEU A 216 -28.94 1.65 26.10
C LEU A 216 -29.46 0.77 24.97
N ASN A 217 -30.78 0.71 24.80
CA ASN A 217 -31.40 -0.12 23.78
C ASN A 217 -31.58 0.67 22.48
N ALA A 218 -31.04 0.17 21.38
CA ALA A 218 -31.31 0.72 20.06
C ALA A 218 -32.68 0.24 19.54
N THR A 219 -33.49 1.15 19.00
CA THR A 219 -34.84 0.90 18.49
C THR A 219 -34.98 1.18 17.00
N GLY A 220 -34.05 1.94 16.41
CA GLY A 220 -34.07 2.29 14.99
C GLY A 220 -32.70 2.75 14.48
N LEU A 221 -32.53 2.68 13.16
CA LEU A 221 -31.35 3.16 12.44
C LEU A 221 -31.79 4.04 11.28
N SER A 222 -31.08 5.13 11.03
CA SER A 222 -31.20 5.94 9.82
C SER A 222 -29.86 6.53 9.41
N LEU A 223 -29.68 6.75 8.11
CA LEU A 223 -28.51 7.44 7.56
C LEU A 223 -28.89 8.84 7.10
N SER A 224 -27.94 9.76 7.22
CA SER A 224 -27.98 11.04 6.53
C SER A 224 -28.02 10.88 5.01
N GLU A 225 -28.38 11.95 4.30
CA GLU A 225 -28.42 11.96 2.83
C GLU A 225 -27.06 11.71 2.18
N ASP A 226 -25.96 12.14 2.82
CA ASP A 226 -24.58 11.85 2.38
C ASP A 226 -24.13 10.42 2.75
N GLY A 227 -24.95 9.66 3.48
CA GLY A 227 -24.69 8.30 3.92
C GLY A 227 -23.60 8.16 4.99
N ARG A 228 -23.07 9.27 5.53
CA ARG A 228 -21.92 9.24 6.44
C ARG A 228 -22.28 9.31 7.92
N ASP A 229 -23.44 9.86 8.26
CA ASP A 229 -23.89 9.98 9.65
C ASP A 229 -24.99 8.95 9.90
N LEU A 230 -24.69 7.96 10.74
CA LEU A 230 -25.66 7.00 11.25
C LEU A 230 -26.31 7.58 12.51
N THR A 231 -27.61 7.74 12.47
CA THR A 231 -28.43 8.02 13.64
C THR A 231 -29.03 6.72 14.15
N ILE A 232 -28.74 6.41 15.41
CA ILE A 232 -29.33 5.30 16.15
C ILE A 232 -30.37 5.89 17.10
N THR A 233 -31.63 5.48 16.95
CA THR A 233 -32.69 5.83 17.89
C THR A 233 -32.60 4.93 19.11
N LEU A 234 -32.71 5.50 20.31
CA LEU A 234 -32.67 4.79 21.58
C LEU A 234 -34.06 4.64 22.19
N ASP A 235 -34.18 3.73 23.14
CA ASP A 235 -35.29 3.70 24.09
C ASP A 235 -35.07 4.79 25.13
N ASP A 236 -35.91 5.82 25.06
CA ASP A 236 -35.90 6.98 25.95
C ASP A 236 -36.50 6.61 27.33
N SER A 237 -35.71 5.89 28.12
CA SER A 237 -36.10 5.49 29.47
C SER A 237 -34.95 5.40 30.47
N ILE A 238 -33.70 5.40 30.00
CA ILE A 238 -32.48 5.24 30.81
C ILE A 238 -31.25 5.87 30.14
N GLY A 239 -30.21 6.15 30.93
CA GLY A 239 -28.88 6.53 30.44
C GLY A 239 -28.57 8.03 30.47
N ALA A 240 -27.30 8.41 30.48
CA ALA A 240 -26.86 9.81 30.43
C ALA A 240 -26.41 10.23 29.01
N THR A 241 -26.47 11.53 28.74
CA THR A 241 -26.05 12.14 27.46
C THR A 241 -24.53 12.29 27.29
N SER A 242 -23.73 11.91 28.29
CA SER A 242 -22.28 12.11 28.28
C SER A 242 -21.50 10.80 28.30
N GLY A 243 -20.36 10.78 27.61
CA GLY A 243 -19.44 9.63 27.60
C GLY A 243 -19.97 8.41 26.86
N LEU A 244 -20.85 8.60 25.86
CA LEU A 244 -21.38 7.50 25.07
C LEU A 244 -20.27 6.70 24.36
N THR A 245 -20.48 5.40 24.31
CA THR A 245 -19.71 4.44 23.52
C THR A 245 -20.67 3.61 22.68
N VAL A 246 -20.23 3.27 21.47
CA VAL A 246 -20.97 2.42 20.53
C VAL A 246 -20.05 1.29 20.12
N GLU A 247 -20.53 0.06 20.24
CA GLU A 247 -19.86 -1.16 19.84
C GLU A 247 -20.62 -1.79 18.68
N LEU A 248 -19.92 -2.03 17.57
CA LEU A 248 -20.49 -2.56 16.33
C LEU A 248 -19.79 -3.88 15.99
N ALA A 249 -20.56 -4.92 15.71
CA ALA A 249 -20.03 -6.24 15.36
C ALA A 249 -20.95 -6.97 14.38
N ASP A 250 -20.36 -7.81 13.54
CA ASP A 250 -21.12 -8.71 12.66
C ASP A 250 -21.88 -9.72 13.54
N ASN A 251 -23.20 -9.79 13.33
CA ASN A 251 -24.06 -10.72 14.05
C ASN A 251 -23.91 -12.19 13.56
N GLY A 252 -23.07 -12.43 12.57
CA GLY A 252 -22.72 -13.74 12.02
C GLY A 252 -23.64 -14.21 10.89
N ASN A 253 -24.55 -13.36 10.42
CA ASN A 253 -25.42 -13.65 9.27
C ASN A 253 -24.75 -13.35 7.92
N GLY A 254 -23.56 -12.75 7.92
CA GLY A 254 -22.79 -12.41 6.72
C GLY A 254 -23.21 -11.08 6.07
N ASN A 255 -24.08 -10.30 6.72
CA ASN A 255 -24.35 -8.90 6.41
C ASN A 255 -23.80 -8.07 7.57
N PHE A 256 -22.86 -7.18 7.27
CA PHE A 256 -22.30 -6.25 8.25
C PHE A 256 -22.12 -4.90 7.58
N ILE A 257 -22.11 -3.85 8.40
CA ILE A 257 -21.95 -2.46 8.00
C ILE A 257 -20.83 -2.34 6.97
N ALA A 258 -21.17 -1.90 5.76
CA ALA A 258 -20.25 -1.78 4.64
C ALA A 258 -20.46 -0.48 3.89
N ASP A 259 -19.44 -0.02 3.20
CA ASP A 259 -19.55 1.10 2.26
C ASP A 259 -20.35 0.71 0.99
N LEU A 260 -20.47 1.66 0.06
CA LEU A 260 -21.14 1.45 -1.23
C LEU A 260 -20.41 0.49 -2.16
N ASN A 261 -19.14 0.22 -1.92
CA ASN A 261 -18.29 -0.69 -2.67
C ASN A 261 -18.24 -2.11 -2.06
N GLY A 262 -18.88 -2.30 -0.90
CA GLY A 262 -18.96 -3.57 -0.19
C GLY A 262 -17.77 -3.83 0.74
N ASN A 263 -16.91 -2.84 1.01
CA ASN A 263 -15.88 -3.01 2.02
C ASN A 263 -16.53 -2.89 3.40
N THR A 264 -16.49 -3.96 4.18
CA THR A 264 -17.11 -4.04 5.51
C THR A 264 -16.29 -3.28 6.55
N LEU A 265 -16.94 -2.57 7.46
CA LEU A 265 -16.35 -2.02 8.69
C LEU A 265 -15.53 -3.09 9.42
N VAL A 266 -14.48 -2.70 10.14
CA VAL A 266 -13.82 -3.62 11.07
C VAL A 266 -14.72 -3.77 12.28
N ALA A 267 -15.17 -5.00 12.57
CA ALA A 267 -15.85 -5.27 13.84
C ALA A 267 -14.94 -4.76 14.95
N ILE A 268 -15.47 -3.86 15.80
CA ILE A 268 -14.75 -3.38 16.97
C ILE A 268 -14.88 -4.50 18.01
N GLU A 269 -14.28 -5.67 17.74
CA GLU A 269 -14.14 -6.70 18.75
C GLU A 269 -13.11 -6.21 19.76
N SER A 270 -13.59 -5.57 20.83
CA SER A 270 -12.84 -5.21 22.04
C SER A 270 -11.40 -4.71 21.80
N ASN A 271 -11.16 -3.39 21.92
CA ASN A 271 -9.82 -2.77 22.02
C ASN A 271 -8.71 -3.79 22.37
N LEU A 272 -8.09 -4.35 21.33
CA LEU A 272 -7.12 -5.41 21.50
C LEU A 272 -5.84 -4.73 21.98
N ALA A 273 -5.35 -5.14 23.15
CA ALA A 273 -4.16 -4.53 23.72
C ALA A 273 -3.01 -4.51 22.68
N PRO A 274 -2.27 -3.39 22.57
CA PRO A 274 -1.23 -3.24 21.57
C PRO A 274 -0.17 -4.35 21.68
N VAL A 275 0.24 -4.91 20.55
CA VAL A 275 1.22 -6.00 20.50
C VAL A 275 2.63 -5.42 20.43
N ILE A 276 3.34 -5.45 21.56
CA ILE A 276 4.73 -4.99 21.63
C ILE A 276 5.63 -5.96 20.84
N THR A 277 6.21 -5.46 19.75
CA THR A 277 7.25 -6.17 19.01
C THR A 277 8.58 -5.46 19.23
N LEU A 278 9.50 -6.13 19.93
CA LEU A 278 10.88 -5.65 20.11
C LEU A 278 11.77 -6.25 19.03
N GLU A 279 12.44 -5.41 18.24
CA GLU A 279 13.39 -5.90 17.21
C GLU A 279 14.63 -6.56 17.84
N THR A 280 14.93 -6.25 19.10
CA THR A 280 16.03 -6.86 19.86
C THR A 280 15.47 -7.70 21.00
N ASN A 281 15.57 -9.04 20.90
CA ASN A 281 15.20 -9.92 22.02
C ASN A 281 16.22 -9.74 23.17
N PRO A 282 15.84 -9.11 24.29
CA PRO A 282 16.82 -8.72 25.32
C PRO A 282 17.31 -9.92 26.15
N ARG A 283 16.71 -11.11 25.99
CA ARG A 283 17.01 -12.28 26.83
C ARG A 283 18.38 -12.91 26.58
N GLN A 284 19.16 -12.46 25.60
CA GLN A 284 20.41 -13.17 25.28
C GLN A 284 21.50 -12.32 24.62
N GLN A 285 21.85 -11.16 25.19
CA GLN A 285 23.12 -10.51 24.86
C GLN A 285 23.96 -10.30 26.12
N THR A 286 25.12 -10.96 26.14
CA THR A 286 26.19 -10.73 27.11
C THR A 286 26.63 -9.26 26.97
N MET A 287 26.16 -8.39 27.87
CA MET A 287 26.42 -6.96 27.76
C MET A 287 27.85 -6.63 28.21
N HIS A 288 28.71 -6.33 27.24
CA HIS A 288 29.89 -5.48 27.45
C HIS A 288 29.44 -4.00 27.62
N PRO A 289 30.25 -3.12 28.24
CA PRO A 289 29.77 -1.82 28.69
C PRO A 289 29.50 -0.92 27.48
N GLY A 290 28.23 -0.73 27.11
CA GLY A 290 27.89 0.23 26.08
C GLY A 290 26.51 0.03 25.48
N VAL A 291 25.51 0.66 26.11
CA VAL A 291 24.20 1.02 25.55
C VAL A 291 23.29 -0.15 25.15
N LEU A 292 22.22 -0.35 25.92
CA LEU A 292 21.06 -1.15 25.53
C LEU A 292 20.14 -0.29 24.64
N ARG A 293 19.92 -0.71 23.39
CA ARG A 293 18.93 -0.11 22.49
C ARG A 293 17.69 -1.00 22.42
N LEU A 294 16.57 -0.45 22.84
CA LEU A 294 15.24 -1.05 22.74
C LEU A 294 14.48 -0.28 21.68
N ASP A 295 14.03 -0.98 20.63
CA ASP A 295 13.24 -0.41 19.55
C ASP A 295 11.87 -1.10 19.53
N ALA A 296 10.83 -0.31 19.77
CA ALA A 296 9.43 -0.73 19.76
C ALA A 296 8.65 -0.08 18.60
N SER A 297 9.33 0.50 17.61
CA SER A 297 8.71 1.19 16.45
C SER A 297 7.87 0.27 15.56
N LYS A 298 8.02 -1.05 15.71
CA LYS A 298 7.19 -2.08 15.07
C LYS A 298 5.95 -2.47 15.87
N THR A 299 5.70 -1.83 17.02
CA THR A 299 4.47 -2.04 17.79
C THR A 299 3.29 -1.57 16.96
N ILE A 300 2.30 -2.44 16.82
CA ILE A 300 1.06 -2.15 16.10
C ILE A 300 -0.08 -2.08 17.11
N ASP A 301 -0.99 -1.12 16.92
CA ASP A 301 -2.32 -1.15 17.50
C ASP A 301 -3.20 -1.97 16.54
N PRO A 302 -3.64 -3.19 16.90
CA PRO A 302 -4.34 -4.07 15.97
C PRO A 302 -5.67 -3.51 15.47
N ASP A 303 -6.23 -2.52 16.17
CA ASP A 303 -7.48 -1.84 15.84
C ASP A 303 -7.30 -0.62 14.92
N GLY A 304 -6.05 -0.24 14.60
CA GLY A 304 -5.75 0.93 13.76
C GLY A 304 -6.05 2.27 14.43
N SER A 305 -6.26 2.31 15.76
CA SER A 305 -6.58 3.57 16.44
C SER A 305 -5.43 4.56 16.25
N ALA A 306 -5.74 5.78 15.82
CA ALA A 306 -4.77 6.87 15.61
C ALA A 306 -4.17 7.41 16.92
N SER A 307 -4.42 6.75 18.05
CA SER A 307 -3.89 7.14 19.35
C SER A 307 -2.38 6.95 19.35
N ALA A 308 -1.64 7.98 19.74
CA ALA A 308 -0.21 7.84 19.97
C ALA A 308 0.03 6.77 21.05
N LEU A 309 0.62 5.63 20.66
CA LEU A 309 1.00 4.59 21.61
C LEU A 309 1.93 5.18 22.67
N THR A 310 1.52 5.09 23.93
CA THR A 310 2.34 5.55 25.04
C THR A 310 3.18 4.39 25.56
N PHE A 311 4.49 4.51 25.42
CA PHE A 311 5.43 3.49 25.89
C PHE A 311 5.93 3.85 27.29
N THR A 312 5.70 2.96 28.25
CA THR A 312 6.31 3.06 29.59
C THR A 312 7.38 1.99 29.73
N TRP A 313 8.61 2.41 30.04
CA TRP A 313 9.73 1.49 30.30
C TRP A 313 10.01 1.46 31.80
N THR A 314 9.92 0.28 32.40
CA THR A 314 10.34 0.04 33.78
C THR A 314 11.63 -0.77 33.79
N PHE A 315 12.60 -0.34 34.59
CA PHE A 315 13.83 -1.09 34.82
C PHE A 315 13.78 -1.65 36.24
N ASP A 316 13.74 -2.97 36.38
CA ASP A 316 13.95 -3.63 37.67
C ASP A 316 15.41 -3.45 38.07
N SER A 317 15.71 -2.38 38.80
CA SER A 317 17.07 -2.11 39.24
C SER A 317 17.46 -3.03 40.40
N HIS A 318 18.56 -3.76 40.24
CA HIS A 318 19.41 -4.20 41.35
C HIS A 318 20.74 -3.46 41.38
N SER A 319 20.92 -2.38 40.60
CA SER A 319 22.12 -1.55 40.71
C SER A 319 21.89 -0.10 40.28
N SER A 320 22.36 0.81 41.12
CA SER A 320 22.23 2.27 41.07
C SER A 320 23.14 2.95 40.02
N ALA A 321 23.44 2.29 38.89
CA ALA A 321 24.46 2.73 37.94
C ALA A 321 23.96 3.00 36.51
N LEU A 322 22.64 3.03 36.30
CA LEU A 322 22.07 3.34 34.98
C LEU A 322 21.64 4.81 34.92
N SER A 323 22.28 5.59 34.03
CA SER A 323 21.82 6.91 33.61
C SER A 323 21.11 6.78 32.27
N PRO A 324 19.78 6.53 32.24
CA PRO A 324 19.07 6.35 30.98
C PRO A 324 19.09 7.68 30.20
N ARG A 325 19.44 7.59 28.91
CA ARG A 325 19.36 8.72 27.98
C ARG A 325 18.34 8.35 26.91
N PHE A 326 17.13 8.88 27.05
CA PHE A 326 16.03 8.62 26.12
C PHE A 326 16.17 9.54 24.90
N LEU A 327 16.17 8.97 23.70
CA LEU A 327 16.04 9.68 22.44
C LEU A 327 14.66 9.31 21.89
N SER A 328 13.68 10.21 21.97
CA SER A 328 12.35 10.01 21.38
C SER A 328 12.24 10.78 20.08
N ASN A 329 11.80 10.13 19.01
CA ASN A 329 11.68 10.74 17.68
C ASN A 329 10.29 11.33 17.45
N ASN A 330 9.31 10.99 18.29
CA ASN A 330 7.93 11.48 18.20
C ASN A 330 7.37 11.76 19.60
N ALA A 331 6.65 12.87 19.70
CA ALA A 331 6.27 13.54 20.94
C ALA A 331 5.29 12.73 21.81
N THR A 332 5.62 12.55 23.09
CA THR A 332 4.66 12.58 24.21
C THR A 332 5.41 12.67 25.55
N THR A 333 4.75 13.30 26.52
CA THR A 333 5.24 13.78 27.82
C THR A 333 5.90 12.69 28.67
N LEU A 334 7.08 12.97 29.23
CA LEU A 334 7.83 12.09 30.14
C LEU A 334 7.63 12.53 31.60
N THR A 335 7.00 11.70 32.44
CA THR A 335 7.09 11.80 33.90
C THR A 335 7.97 10.66 34.43
N GLY A 336 9.18 10.98 34.85
CA GLY A 336 10.03 10.06 35.60
C GLY A 336 9.80 10.23 37.09
N GLN A 337 9.59 9.14 37.81
CA GLN A 337 9.91 9.07 39.24
C GLN A 337 11.13 8.18 39.42
N SER A 338 12.08 8.69 40.23
CA SER A 338 13.27 8.00 40.73
C SER A 338 12.91 6.94 41.77
#